data_AF-A0A2U1M4T7-F1
#
_entry.id   AF-A0A2U1M4T7-F1
#
_cell.length_a   1.000
_cell.length_b   1.000
_cell.length_c   1.000
_cell.angle_alpha   90.00
_cell.angle_beta   90.00
_cell.angle_gamma   90.00
#
_symmetry.space_group_name_H-M   'P 1'
#
loop_
_entity.id
_entity.type
_entity.pdbx_description
1 polymer ?
#
loop_
_entity_poly.entity_id
_entity_poly.type
_entity_poly.pdbx_seq_one_letter_code
_entity_poly.pdbx_strand_id
1 'polypeptide(L)'
;MSKTSIHYPLIVDDFARLVGSANGLLCIDQREGISIYNPTTRICNRVYGGFAAPVRHYQVAYGFGYESYTDDYKVVAVCKSNNKVKVYSLKTGIWKKVSDFPDANLLQDGLFLNGCIHWLDYLPNNLPNIVSFDLLKETYSQVTHPRYDEGEKMLELGVLGDRLCVLSSYAEKALTDIWVMDVDDS
;
A
#
# COMPACT_ATOMS: atom_id res chain seq x y z
N MET A 1 -21.84 -21.46 -0.64
CA MET A 1 -20.73 -20.63 -1.17
C MET A 1 -20.18 -21.31 -2.41
N SER A 2 -20.43 -20.78 -3.61
CA SER A 2 -19.76 -21.30 -4.81
C SER A 2 -18.32 -20.80 -4.79
N LYS A 3 -17.36 -21.70 -4.55
CA LYS A 3 -15.94 -21.42 -4.82
C LYS A 3 -15.75 -21.42 -6.34
N THR A 4 -15.90 -20.27 -6.97
CA THR A 4 -15.43 -20.10 -8.35
C THR A 4 -13.92 -19.90 -8.26
N SER A 5 -13.13 -20.97 -8.47
CA SER A 5 -11.69 -20.77 -8.67
C SER A 5 -11.50 -20.11 -10.02
N ILE A 6 -11.13 -18.83 -9.99
CA ILE A 6 -10.77 -18.10 -11.18
C ILE A 6 -9.28 -18.36 -11.43
N HIS A 7 -8.97 -19.40 -12.18
CA HIS A 7 -7.59 -19.73 -12.56
C HIS A 7 -7.25 -19.06 -13.90
N TYR A 8 -6.67 -17.86 -13.85
CA TYR A 8 -6.15 -17.16 -15.03
C TYR A 8 -4.66 -16.88 -14.87
N PRO A 9 -3.78 -17.58 -15.59
CA PRO A 9 -2.35 -17.33 -15.49
C PRO A 9 -2.05 -15.95 -16.08
N LEU A 10 -1.68 -15.00 -15.23
CA LEU A 10 -0.89 -13.85 -15.63
C LEU A 10 0.52 -14.36 -15.93
N ILE A 11 1.01 -14.13 -17.15
CA ILE A 11 2.40 -14.37 -17.47
C ILE A 11 3.21 -13.27 -16.77
N VAL A 12 3.84 -13.66 -15.67
CA VAL A 12 4.72 -12.81 -14.86
C VAL A 12 6.16 -13.19 -15.17
N ASP A 13 7.01 -12.17 -15.30
CA ASP A 13 8.40 -12.37 -15.71
C ASP A 13 9.28 -12.96 -14.57
N ASP A 14 8.77 -12.97 -13.34
CA ASP A 14 9.39 -13.50 -12.11
C ASP A 14 8.32 -13.63 -10.99
N PHE A 15 8.72 -13.72 -9.71
CA PHE A 15 7.82 -13.60 -8.56
C PHE A 15 6.95 -12.35 -8.64
N ALA A 16 5.66 -12.55 -8.44
CA ALA A 16 4.66 -11.50 -8.38
C ALA A 16 4.18 -11.29 -6.94
N ARG A 17 3.98 -10.03 -6.57
CA ARG A 17 3.47 -9.65 -5.26
C ARG A 17 2.24 -8.78 -5.44
N LEU A 18 1.17 -9.09 -4.71
CA LEU A 18 -0.03 -8.28 -4.70
C LEU A 18 0.26 -7.01 -3.89
N VAL A 19 0.15 -5.84 -4.53
CA VAL A 19 0.26 -4.54 -3.87
C VAL A 19 -1.06 -4.19 -3.19
N GLY A 20 -2.16 -4.41 -3.89
CA GLY A 20 -3.49 -4.09 -3.39
C GLY A 20 -4.57 -4.25 -4.45
N SER A 21 -5.80 -3.93 -4.06
CA SER A 21 -6.96 -4.00 -4.95
C SER A 21 -7.90 -2.83 -4.73
N ALA A 22 -8.54 -2.37 -5.79
CA ALA A 22 -9.58 -1.34 -5.74
C ALA A 22 -10.61 -1.61 -6.84
N ASN A 23 -11.91 -1.63 -6.51
CA ASN A 23 -13.02 -1.78 -7.46
C ASN A 23 -12.85 -2.95 -8.45
N GLY A 24 -12.34 -4.09 -7.98
CA GLY A 24 -12.11 -5.28 -8.81
C GLY A 24 -10.84 -5.26 -9.67
N LEU A 25 -10.06 -4.17 -9.64
CA LEU A 25 -8.70 -4.14 -10.20
C LEU A 25 -7.70 -4.59 -9.14
N LEU A 26 -6.67 -5.32 -9.61
CA LEU A 26 -5.52 -5.74 -8.83
C LEU A 26 -4.28 -4.96 -9.29
N CYS A 27 -3.47 -4.50 -8.36
CA CYS A 27 -2.15 -3.97 -8.63
C CYS A 27 -1.10 -4.99 -8.19
N ILE A 28 -0.21 -5.33 -9.11
CA ILE A 28 0.75 -6.43 -8.96
C ILE A 28 2.15 -5.89 -9.26
N ASP A 29 3.04 -6.04 -8.29
CA ASP A 29 4.46 -5.76 -8.42
C ASP A 29 5.19 -7.00 -8.96
N GLN A 30 6.05 -6.77 -9.95
CA GLN A 30 6.82 -7.78 -10.66
C GLN A 30 8.14 -7.17 -11.15
N ARG A 31 9.09 -8.02 -11.58
CA ARG A 31 10.47 -7.61 -11.89
C ARG A 31 10.61 -6.36 -12.77
N GLU A 32 9.77 -6.23 -13.80
CA GLU A 32 9.85 -5.15 -14.79
C GLU A 32 8.93 -3.95 -14.49
N GLY A 33 8.27 -3.91 -13.32
CA GLY A 33 7.40 -2.82 -12.90
C GLY A 33 6.06 -3.30 -12.35
N ILE A 34 5.01 -2.50 -12.56
CA ILE A 34 3.70 -2.75 -11.99
C ILE A 34 2.71 -3.17 -13.09
N SER A 35 1.82 -4.11 -12.78
CA SER A 35 0.69 -4.47 -13.63
C SER A 35 -0.62 -4.15 -12.92
N ILE A 36 -1.50 -3.40 -13.60
CA ILE A 36 -2.88 -3.19 -13.16
C ILE A 36 -3.76 -4.15 -13.96
N TYR A 37 -4.29 -5.16 -13.27
CA TYR A 37 -5.01 -6.26 -13.86
C TYR A 37 -6.47 -6.29 -13.43
N ASN A 38 -7.38 -6.50 -14.39
CA ASN A 38 -8.77 -6.79 -14.12
C ASN A 38 -9.02 -8.29 -14.33
N PRO A 39 -9.24 -9.09 -13.27
CA PRO A 39 -9.48 -10.53 -13.39
C PRO A 39 -10.77 -10.88 -14.15
N THR A 40 -11.76 -9.99 -14.14
CA THR A 40 -13.05 -10.19 -14.80
C THR A 40 -12.97 -9.97 -16.30
N THR A 41 -12.31 -8.89 -16.74
CA THR A 41 -12.16 -8.55 -18.18
C THR A 41 -10.89 -9.11 -18.80
N ARG A 42 -9.94 -9.55 -17.97
CA ARG A 42 -8.60 -10.03 -18.35
C ARG A 42 -7.70 -8.97 -18.98
N ILE A 43 -8.08 -7.70 -18.88
CA ILE A 43 -7.26 -6.58 -19.35
C ILE A 43 -6.13 -6.34 -18.34
N CYS A 44 -4.91 -6.24 -18.85
CA CYS A 44 -3.71 -5.94 -18.07
C CYS A 44 -3.04 -4.70 -18.64
N ASN A 45 -2.90 -3.67 -17.81
CA ASN A 45 -2.15 -2.47 -18.13
C ASN A 45 -0.78 -2.56 -17.44
N ARG A 46 0.28 -2.69 -18.24
CA ARG A 46 1.66 -2.65 -17.72
C ARG A 46 2.08 -1.21 -17.53
N VAL A 47 2.48 -0.90 -16.31
CA VAL A 47 2.96 0.39 -15.87
C VAL A 47 4.47 0.30 -15.73
N TYR A 48 5.16 0.90 -16.68
CA TYR A 48 6.61 1.04 -16.67
C TYR A 48 7.01 2.38 -16.04
N GLY A 49 8.22 2.44 -15.50
CA GLY A 49 8.71 3.63 -14.81
C GLY A 49 8.38 3.61 -13.32
N GLY A 50 8.33 4.78 -12.69
CA GLY A 50 8.33 4.90 -11.22
C GLY A 50 9.73 5.26 -10.75
N PHE A 51 10.63 4.31 -10.56
CA PHE A 51 12.05 4.59 -10.33
C PHE A 51 12.91 3.93 -11.40
N ALA A 52 13.96 4.62 -11.86
CA ALA A 52 14.86 4.04 -12.86
C ALA A 52 15.63 2.87 -12.24
N ALA A 53 15.78 1.77 -12.97
CA ALA A 53 16.68 0.70 -12.58
C ALA A 53 18.09 1.26 -12.28
N PRO A 54 18.81 0.74 -11.28
CA PRO A 54 18.59 -0.54 -10.62
C PRO A 54 18.00 -0.36 -9.20
N VAL A 55 16.78 0.18 -9.08
CA VAL A 55 16.04 0.03 -7.82
C VAL A 55 15.53 -1.41 -7.76
N ARG A 56 16.03 -2.20 -6.82
CA ARG A 56 15.57 -3.58 -6.61
C ARG A 56 14.13 -3.54 -6.09
N HIS A 57 13.29 -4.52 -6.45
CA HIS A 57 11.86 -4.54 -6.10
C HIS A 57 11.59 -4.31 -4.60
N TYR A 58 12.45 -4.82 -3.71
CA TYR A 58 12.31 -4.66 -2.26
C TYR A 58 12.64 -3.25 -1.73
N GLN A 59 13.20 -2.38 -2.57
CA GLN A 59 13.55 -0.99 -2.21
C GLN A 59 12.39 -0.03 -2.48
N VAL A 60 11.28 -0.49 -3.06
CA VAL A 60 10.09 0.32 -3.30
C VAL A 60 8.93 -0.26 -2.51
N ALA A 61 8.27 0.58 -1.72
CA ALA A 61 6.93 0.26 -1.22
C ALA A 61 5.92 0.87 -2.20
N TYR A 62 4.89 0.10 -2.53
CA TYR A 62 3.82 0.57 -3.38
C TYR A 62 2.53 0.75 -2.58
N GLY A 63 1.60 1.50 -3.15
CA GLY A 63 0.21 1.52 -2.73
C GLY A 63 -0.68 1.73 -3.95
N PHE A 64 -1.84 1.10 -3.95
CA PHE A 64 -2.77 1.17 -5.09
C PHE A 64 -4.18 1.46 -4.62
N GLY A 65 -4.80 2.48 -5.20
CA GLY A 65 -6.13 2.90 -4.80
C GLY A 65 -6.89 3.65 -5.89
N TYR A 66 -8.14 3.93 -5.59
CA TYR A 66 -9.05 4.67 -6.45
C TYR A 66 -9.36 6.04 -5.85
N GLU A 67 -9.29 7.06 -6.69
CA GLU A 67 -9.70 8.42 -6.37
C GLU A 67 -11.00 8.72 -7.14
N SER A 68 -12.10 8.85 -6.39
CA SER A 68 -13.45 9.09 -6.89
C SER A 68 -13.71 10.45 -7.55
N TYR A 69 -13.12 11.55 -7.10
CA TYR A 69 -13.41 12.90 -7.60
C TYR A 69 -12.86 13.11 -9.02
N THR A 70 -11.69 12.55 -9.29
CA THR A 70 -11.03 12.57 -10.60
C THR A 70 -11.32 11.34 -11.45
N ASP A 71 -12.03 10.35 -10.88
CA ASP A 71 -12.29 9.03 -11.46
C ASP A 71 -11.02 8.41 -12.03
N ASP A 72 -10.05 8.17 -11.15
CA ASP A 72 -8.72 7.70 -11.51
C ASP A 72 -8.20 6.64 -10.55
N TYR A 73 -7.49 5.66 -11.10
CA TYR A 73 -6.74 4.70 -10.31
C TYR A 73 -5.30 5.15 -10.23
N LYS A 74 -4.75 5.18 -9.02
CA LYS A 74 -3.41 5.68 -8.77
C LYS A 74 -2.53 4.62 -8.15
N VAL A 75 -1.26 4.61 -8.57
CA VAL A 75 -0.19 3.85 -7.92
C VAL A 75 0.75 4.84 -7.26
N VAL A 76 0.94 4.73 -5.96
CA VAL A 76 1.96 5.47 -5.22
C VAL A 76 3.18 4.57 -5.09
N ALA A 77 4.35 5.08 -5.45
CA ALA A 77 5.63 4.38 -5.32
C ALA A 77 6.57 5.18 -4.44
N VAL A 78 7.04 4.57 -3.35
CA VAL A 78 7.95 5.17 -2.36
C VAL A 78 9.30 4.47 -2.40
N CYS A 79 10.36 5.19 -2.77
CA CYS A 79 11.72 4.67 -2.76
C CYS A 79 12.31 4.75 -1.35
N LYS A 80 12.46 3.60 -0.69
CA LYS A 80 12.84 3.48 0.72
C LYS A 80 14.24 4.04 1.05
N SER A 81 15.13 4.14 0.06
CA SER A 81 16.51 4.60 0.28
C SER A 81 16.68 6.11 0.36
N ASN A 82 15.73 6.87 -0.17
CA ASN A 82 15.81 8.34 -0.27
C ASN A 82 14.46 9.03 -0.09
N ASN A 83 13.45 8.29 0.34
CA ASN A 83 12.08 8.72 0.58
C ASN A 83 11.42 9.45 -0.60
N LYS A 84 11.95 9.32 -1.82
CA LYS A 84 11.33 9.92 -3.01
C LYS A 84 10.02 9.21 -3.31
N VAL A 85 9.01 9.99 -3.66
CA VAL A 85 7.68 9.47 -4.00
C VAL A 85 7.27 9.90 -5.40
N LYS A 86 6.67 8.94 -6.12
CA LYS A 86 5.99 9.22 -7.37
C LYS A 86 4.60 8.62 -7.37
N VAL A 87 3.68 9.29 -8.05
CA VAL A 87 2.30 8.86 -8.24
C VAL A 87 2.07 8.65 -9.72
N TYR A 88 1.63 7.45 -10.09
CA TYR A 88 1.13 7.14 -11.42
C TYR A 88 -0.37 7.34 -11.46
N SER A 89 -0.85 7.97 -12.53
CA SER A 89 -2.27 8.08 -12.85
C SER A 89 -2.59 7.13 -14.00
N LEU A 90 -3.51 6.18 -13.79
CA LEU A 90 -3.94 5.27 -14.85
C LEU A 90 -4.67 6.02 -15.97
N LYS A 91 -5.43 7.05 -15.61
CA LYS A 91 -6.17 7.89 -16.56
C LYS A 91 -5.26 8.66 -17.52
N THR A 92 -4.16 9.21 -17.02
CA THR A 92 -3.21 9.99 -17.84
C THR A 92 -2.07 9.15 -18.40
N GLY A 93 -1.78 8.00 -17.79
CA GLY A 93 -0.67 7.14 -18.15
C GLY A 93 0.71 7.68 -17.74
N ILE A 94 0.76 8.65 -16.81
CA ILE A 94 1.98 9.40 -16.48
C ILE A 94 2.35 9.28 -15.00
N TRP A 95 3.66 9.18 -14.73
CA TRP A 95 4.23 9.34 -13.40
C TRP A 95 4.52 10.80 -13.06
N LYS A 96 4.05 11.25 -11.91
CA LYS A 96 4.31 12.57 -11.33
C LYS A 96 5.15 12.44 -10.06
N LYS A 97 6.14 13.32 -9.87
CA LYS A 97 6.85 13.45 -8.59
C LYS A 97 5.99 14.26 -7.62
N VAL A 98 5.90 13.81 -6.37
CA VAL A 98 5.21 14.52 -5.28
C VAL A 98 6.19 14.77 -4.13
N SER A 99 5.70 15.34 -3.03
CA SER A 99 6.51 15.51 -1.82
C SER A 99 7.06 14.17 -1.33
N ASP A 100 8.30 14.21 -0.86
CA ASP A 100 8.99 13.05 -0.30
C ASP A 100 8.20 12.47 0.89
N PHE A 101 8.34 11.18 1.12
CA PHE A 101 7.74 10.47 2.25
C PHE A 101 8.38 10.97 3.56
N PRO A 102 7.61 11.15 4.64
CA PRO A 102 8.19 11.48 5.95
C PRO A 102 9.24 10.43 6.36
N ASP A 103 10.39 10.84 6.90
CA ASP A 103 11.49 9.92 7.24
C ASP A 103 11.02 8.77 8.15
N ALA A 104 10.88 7.57 7.57
CA ALA A 104 10.43 6.38 8.26
C ALA A 104 10.82 5.07 7.54
N ASN A 105 10.74 3.96 8.26
CA ASN A 105 11.07 2.63 7.73
C ASN A 105 9.80 1.85 7.35
N LEU A 106 9.47 1.84 6.05
CA LEU A 106 8.30 1.16 5.51
C LEU A 106 8.46 -0.37 5.48
N LEU A 107 7.58 -1.06 6.19
CA LEU A 107 7.62 -2.53 6.34
C LEU A 107 6.89 -3.28 5.23
N GLN A 108 5.77 -2.72 4.78
CA GLN A 108 4.84 -3.35 3.85
C GLN A 108 4.38 -2.37 2.75
N ASP A 109 3.64 -2.88 1.77
CA ASP A 109 2.89 -2.03 0.85
C ASP A 109 1.73 -1.36 1.58
N GLY A 110 1.30 -0.24 1.01
CA GLY A 110 0.25 0.61 1.55
C GLY A 110 -1.12 0.10 1.18
N LEU A 111 -2.03 0.19 2.14
CA LEU A 111 -3.40 -0.28 2.03
C LEU A 111 -4.33 0.85 1.62
N PHE A 112 -5.20 0.59 0.65
CA PHE A 112 -6.18 1.57 0.22
C PHE A 112 -7.44 1.53 1.08
N LEU A 113 -7.81 2.70 1.61
CA LEU A 113 -9.07 2.90 2.32
C LEU A 113 -9.51 4.37 2.20
N ASN A 114 -10.77 4.58 1.83
CA ASN A 114 -11.45 5.89 1.83
C ASN A 114 -10.68 7.00 1.07
N GLY A 115 -10.17 6.70 -0.13
CA GLY A 115 -9.44 7.68 -0.95
C GLY A 115 -7.98 7.90 -0.53
N CYS A 116 -7.53 7.20 0.51
CA CYS A 116 -6.17 7.32 1.03
C CYS A 116 -5.42 5.98 0.91
N ILE A 117 -4.09 6.06 0.83
CA ILE A 117 -3.21 4.92 1.04
C ILE A 117 -2.59 5.03 2.42
N HIS A 118 -2.61 3.94 3.18
CA HIS A 118 -2.11 3.88 4.55
C HIS A 118 -0.92 2.93 4.65
N TRP A 119 0.20 3.40 5.17
CA TRP A 119 1.37 2.58 5.45
C TRP A 119 1.61 2.48 6.94
N LEU A 120 2.02 1.29 7.36
CA LEU A 120 2.66 1.06 8.64
C LEU A 120 4.17 1.26 8.47
N ASP A 121 4.74 2.12 9.31
CA ASP A 121 6.17 2.39 9.36
C ASP A 121 6.70 2.43 10.80
N TYR A 122 8.01 2.56 10.93
CA TYR A 122 8.68 2.87 12.17
C TYR A 122 9.40 4.21 12.06
N LEU A 123 9.17 5.07 13.05
CA LEU A 123 9.93 6.30 13.24
C LEU A 123 11.39 5.99 13.61
N PRO A 124 12.32 6.95 13.50
CA PRO A 124 13.74 6.76 13.84
C PRO A 124 14.00 6.29 15.29
N ASN A 125 13.05 6.50 16.20
CA ASN A 125 13.09 6.01 17.58
C ASN A 125 12.47 4.61 17.76
N ASN A 126 12.21 3.89 16.66
CA ASN A 126 11.56 2.57 16.59
C ASN A 126 10.13 2.53 17.14
N LEU A 127 9.45 3.68 17.24
CA LEU A 127 8.02 3.68 17.54
C LEU A 127 7.20 3.38 16.28
N PRO A 128 6.19 2.49 16.35
CA PRO A 128 5.26 2.28 15.26
C PRO A 128 4.50 3.55 14.93
N ASN A 129 4.26 3.78 13.65
CA ASN A 129 3.46 4.89 13.17
C ASN A 129 2.68 4.48 11.92
N ILE A 130 1.55 5.17 11.69
CA ILE A 130 0.69 4.95 10.54
C ILE A 130 0.57 6.27 9.79
N VAL A 131 1.00 6.26 8.53
CA VAL A 131 0.93 7.43 7.64
C VAL A 131 -0.10 7.17 6.57
N SER A 132 -1.04 8.11 6.43
CA SER A 132 -1.96 8.17 5.30
C SER A 132 -1.45 9.14 4.24
N PHE A 133 -1.67 8.82 2.96
CA PHE A 133 -1.51 9.72 1.82
C PHE A 133 -2.85 9.87 1.09
N ASP A 134 -3.35 11.09 1.05
CA ASP A 134 -4.60 11.45 0.35
C ASP A 134 -4.34 11.45 -1.17
N LEU A 135 -5.05 10.59 -1.92
CA LEU A 135 -4.83 10.45 -3.37
C LEU A 135 -5.31 11.67 -4.17
N LEU A 136 -6.22 12.47 -3.64
CA LEU A 136 -6.73 13.68 -4.28
C LEU A 136 -5.80 14.87 -3.99
N LYS A 137 -5.50 15.10 -2.71
CA LYS A 137 -4.68 16.24 -2.26
C LYS A 137 -3.18 16.00 -2.44
N GLU A 138 -2.76 14.75 -2.56
CA GLU A 138 -1.36 14.32 -2.61
C GLU A 138 -0.56 14.78 -1.38
N THR A 139 -1.18 14.72 -0.20
CA THR A 139 -0.62 15.14 1.08
C THR A 139 -0.61 14.02 2.10
N TYR A 140 0.37 14.04 3.01
CA TYR A 140 0.47 13.10 4.11
C TYR A 140 -0.28 13.57 5.35
N SER A 141 -0.75 12.62 6.16
CA SER A 141 -1.28 12.85 7.50
C SER A 141 -0.96 11.67 8.39
N GLN A 142 -0.81 11.90 9.69
CA GLN A 142 -0.64 10.82 10.66
C GLN A 142 -2.01 10.30 11.08
N VAL A 143 -2.13 8.98 11.17
CA VAL A 143 -3.33 8.33 11.68
C VAL A 143 -3.10 7.99 13.15
N THR A 144 -4.07 8.31 14.00
CA THR A 144 -4.02 7.96 15.42
C THR A 144 -3.94 6.44 15.56
N HIS A 145 -2.83 5.93 16.07
CA HIS A 145 -2.61 4.51 16.24
C HIS A 145 -2.79 4.06 17.70
N PRO A 146 -3.02 2.76 17.94
CA PRO A 146 -3.10 2.19 19.28
C PRO A 146 -1.84 2.44 20.11
N ARG A 147 -2.00 2.41 21.44
CA ARG A 147 -0.87 2.27 22.37
C ARG A 147 -0.53 0.80 22.49
N TYR A 148 0.59 0.42 21.91
CA TYR A 148 1.09 -0.95 21.99
C TYR A 148 1.82 -1.18 23.30
N ASP A 149 1.73 -2.40 23.82
CA ASP A 149 2.52 -2.80 24.98
C ASP A 149 4.02 -2.76 24.67
N GLU A 150 4.82 -2.66 25.75
CA GLU A 150 6.26 -2.85 25.70
C GLU A 150 6.62 -4.29 25.31
N GLY A 151 7.79 -4.43 24.67
CA GLY A 151 8.33 -5.70 24.17
C GLY A 151 8.48 -5.76 22.66
N GLU A 152 9.21 -6.78 22.20
CA GLU A 152 9.37 -7.10 20.78
C GLU A 152 8.03 -7.58 20.21
N LYS A 153 7.60 -6.93 19.11
CA LYS A 153 6.33 -7.18 18.45
C LYS A 153 6.46 -7.06 16.95
N MET A 154 5.69 -7.89 16.24
CA MET A 154 5.42 -7.73 14.82
C MET A 154 4.05 -7.08 14.66
N LEU A 155 3.99 -6.06 13.82
CA LEU A 155 2.78 -5.33 13.50
C LEU A 155 2.41 -5.56 12.04
N GLU A 156 1.13 -5.77 11.79
CA GLU A 156 0.56 -5.88 10.45
C GLU A 156 -0.66 -4.98 10.34
N LEU A 157 -0.66 -4.10 9.34
CA LEU A 157 -1.82 -3.27 9.04
C LEU A 157 -2.75 -4.05 8.11
N GLY A 158 -4.05 -3.92 8.35
CA GLY A 158 -5.11 -4.52 7.55
C GLY A 158 -6.31 -3.58 7.38
N VAL A 159 -7.25 -4.00 6.53
CA VAL A 159 -8.55 -3.33 6.34
C VAL A 159 -9.65 -4.32 6.72
N LEU A 160 -10.53 -3.89 7.64
CA LEU A 160 -11.70 -4.63 8.07
C LEU A 160 -12.97 -3.82 7.75
N GLY A 161 -13.61 -4.15 6.63
CA GLY A 161 -14.74 -3.36 6.12
C GLY A 161 -14.24 -2.00 5.63
N ASP A 162 -14.71 -0.94 6.27
CA ASP A 162 -14.39 0.46 6.02
C ASP A 162 -13.42 1.07 7.06
N ARG A 163 -12.77 0.22 7.86
CA ARG A 163 -11.86 0.62 8.94
C ARG A 163 -10.48 0.00 8.79
N LEU A 164 -9.48 0.71 9.29
CA LEU A 164 -8.14 0.15 9.48
C LEU A 164 -8.15 -0.77 10.71
N CYS A 165 -7.33 -1.80 10.65
CA CYS A 165 -7.02 -2.61 11.82
C CYS A 165 -5.53 -2.91 11.90
N VAL A 166 -5.02 -3.11 13.11
CA VAL A 166 -3.63 -3.51 13.36
C VAL A 166 -3.62 -4.81 14.14
N LEU A 167 -2.94 -5.82 13.60
CA LEU A 167 -2.58 -7.03 14.31
C LEU A 167 -1.23 -6.81 15.00
N SER A 168 -1.16 -7.04 16.31
CA SER A 168 0.07 -6.96 17.09
C SER A 168 0.38 -8.31 17.72
N SER A 169 1.45 -8.95 17.24
CA SER A 169 1.93 -10.24 17.75
C SER A 169 3.21 -10.04 18.54
N TYR A 170 3.21 -10.42 19.82
CA TYR A 170 4.35 -10.25 20.72
C TYR A 170 5.17 -11.54 20.79
N ALA A 171 6.49 -11.47 20.61
CA ALA A 171 7.31 -12.68 20.55
C ALA A 171 7.37 -13.44 21.89
N GLU A 172 7.43 -12.69 23.00
CA GLU A 172 7.61 -13.23 24.35
C GLU A 172 6.31 -13.36 25.14
N LYS A 173 5.19 -12.85 24.60
CA LYS A 173 3.86 -13.04 25.17
C LYS A 173 3.11 -13.99 24.23
N ALA A 174 2.50 -15.04 24.74
CA ALA A 174 1.57 -15.88 23.95
C ALA A 174 0.23 -15.14 23.71
N LEU A 175 0.33 -13.90 23.20
CA LEU A 175 -0.75 -12.93 23.07
C LEU A 175 -0.67 -12.26 21.71
N THR A 176 -1.84 -12.06 21.11
CA THR A 176 -2.01 -11.28 19.89
C THR A 176 -3.18 -10.34 20.08
N ASP A 177 -2.95 -9.04 19.90
CA ASP A 177 -3.99 -8.03 19.96
C ASP A 177 -4.44 -7.66 18.55
N ILE A 178 -5.74 -7.43 18.38
CA ILE A 178 -6.31 -6.86 17.17
C ILE A 178 -6.97 -5.55 17.55
N TRP A 179 -6.46 -4.47 16.98
CA TRP A 179 -7.02 -3.14 17.13
C TRP A 179 -7.82 -2.80 15.90
N VAL A 180 -9.05 -2.34 16.08
CA VAL A 180 -9.84 -1.74 15.01
C VAL A 180 -9.87 -0.25 15.28
N MET A 181 -9.45 0.53 14.30
CA MET A 181 -9.34 1.98 14.42
C MET A 181 -10.68 2.57 14.01
N ASP A 182 -11.30 3.32 14.91
CA ASP A 182 -12.48 4.09 14.57
C ASP A 182 -12.09 5.25 13.66
N VAL A 183 -12.97 5.55 12.71
CA VAL A 183 -12.84 6.74 11.85
C VAL A 183 -13.36 7.92 12.67
N ASP A 184 -12.63 8.32 13.70
CA ASP A 184 -13.05 9.46 14.51
C ASP A 184 -12.67 10.79 13.82
N ASP A 185 -13.70 11.40 13.24
CA ASP A 185 -13.95 12.81 12.89
C ASP A 185 -12.76 13.79 13.01
N SER A 186 -12.10 14.10 11.89
CA SER A 186 -11.97 15.46 11.27
C SER A 186 -10.77 15.61 10.33
#